data_AF-N8XPG0-F1
#
_entry.id   AF-N8XPG0-F1
#
_cell.length_a   1.000
_cell.length_b   1.000
_cell.length_c   1.000
_cell.angle_alpha   90.00
_cell.angle_beta   90.00
_cell.angle_gamma   90.00
#
_symmetry.space_group_name_H-M   'P 1'
#
loop_
_entity.id
_entity.type
_entity.pdbx_description
1 polymer ?
#
loop_
_entity_poly.entity_id
_entity_poly.type
_entity_poly.pdbx_seq_one_letter_code
_entity_poly.pdbx_strand_id
1 'polypeptide(L)'
;MNNILNAQEAFAALQKGKTVLCRYAGDGVLHADKDFNTLDQMPATVFGLPNYEFCIQLEMLELAGIKFTKPLTVDEYQEGQDVFVICTYAPSIYVMNFKTSALVESINSGFVQRDAENAELQLKAISKALGREFNNDVTVTRLGKEPSKIKRKKEPQENITTADAQKEKVKQIEHNKDLVIDAIATCLTAEEVETTCYGLDGNGFNEAQLEAITGAKLAKLEQLAQEKVAAESEDHELFIQDKSEPELSVLCEAFIGEIMEATTPAKLNVIHGRINTSTGLEEYEHEILAKELELKLTSFSTQQAPVDINVVAAAAVAQAQNIDVETVQKNNERKPIEEEEEKYQSKLIELKKRVDESTTPDEVNTVIKSTNSWSADQRQPLLQYMHKRLEVLQNEKADKQPSLMAQIQNAPDLTALDALEIDVSAMDPIAQPEMMRYVSSRRAELEQSASTSIDEDLP
;
A
#
# COMPACT_ATOMS: atom_id res chain seq x y z
N MET A 1 -9.82 -5.44 -28.88
CA MET A 1 -8.45 -5.95 -29.13
C MET A 1 -8.01 -5.49 -30.51
N ASN A 2 -6.92 -4.71 -30.65
CA ASN A 2 -6.25 -4.49 -31.94
C ASN A 2 -4.92 -3.74 -31.68
N ASN A 3 -3.95 -4.43 -31.10
CA ASN A 3 -2.55 -4.00 -31.21
C ASN A 3 -1.84 -5.04 -32.06
N ILE A 4 -1.85 -4.81 -33.38
CA ILE A 4 -1.19 -5.67 -34.35
C ILE A 4 0.30 -5.40 -34.23
N LEU A 5 1.07 -6.45 -33.95
CA LEU A 5 2.50 -6.41 -33.80
C LEU A 5 3.20 -6.73 -35.12
N ASN A 6 4.35 -6.09 -35.32
CA ASN A 6 5.28 -6.52 -36.36
C ASN A 6 6.05 -7.79 -35.93
N ALA A 7 6.75 -8.44 -36.86
CA ALA A 7 7.47 -9.68 -36.58
C ALA A 7 8.56 -9.54 -35.49
N GLN A 8 9.22 -8.39 -35.38
CA GLN A 8 10.23 -8.15 -34.36
C GLN A 8 9.62 -7.98 -32.95
N GLU A 9 8.51 -7.25 -32.85
CA GLU A 9 7.76 -7.05 -31.62
C GLU A 9 7.11 -8.36 -31.14
N ALA A 10 6.59 -9.15 -32.07
CA ALA A 10 6.04 -10.47 -31.81
C ALA A 10 7.12 -11.42 -31.26
N PHE A 11 8.31 -11.41 -31.85
CA PHE A 11 9.43 -12.21 -31.35
C PHE A 11 9.92 -11.73 -29.97
N ALA A 12 9.97 -10.41 -29.74
CA ALA A 12 10.30 -9.85 -28.44
C ALA A 12 9.25 -10.21 -27.36
N ALA A 13 7.97 -10.27 -27.73
CA ALA A 13 6.90 -10.71 -26.84
C ALA A 13 7.03 -12.19 -26.46
N LEU A 14 7.39 -13.06 -27.43
CA LEU A 14 7.70 -14.47 -27.17
C LEU A 14 8.90 -14.64 -26.22
N GLN A 15 9.96 -13.85 -26.41
CA GLN A 15 11.13 -13.88 -25.51
C GLN A 15 10.77 -13.48 -24.07
N LYS A 16 9.76 -12.63 -23.89
CA LYS A 16 9.21 -12.26 -22.57
C LYS A 16 8.19 -13.26 -22.03
N GLY A 17 8.05 -14.44 -22.65
CA GLY A 17 7.15 -15.51 -22.22
C GLY A 17 5.67 -15.25 -22.51
N LYS A 18 5.34 -14.29 -23.39
CA LYS A 18 3.95 -14.00 -23.77
C LYS A 18 3.50 -14.89 -24.93
N THR A 19 2.25 -15.34 -24.88
CA THR A 19 1.65 -16.11 -25.97
C THR A 19 1.32 -15.18 -27.14
N VAL A 20 1.87 -15.47 -28.31
CA VAL A 20 1.64 -14.70 -29.54
C VAL A 20 0.82 -15.52 -30.51
N LEU A 21 -0.18 -14.90 -31.11
CA LEU A 21 -0.97 -15.48 -32.19
C LEU A 21 -0.60 -14.84 -33.52
N CYS A 22 -0.83 -15.56 -34.60
CA CYS A 22 -0.50 -15.13 -35.95
C CYS A 22 -1.69 -15.35 -36.89
N ARG A 23 -1.87 -14.44 -37.84
CA ARG A 23 -2.79 -14.63 -38.97
C ARG A 23 -2.13 -14.18 -40.27
N TYR A 24 -2.62 -14.72 -41.38
CA TYR A 24 -2.26 -14.20 -42.68
C TYR A 24 -3.08 -12.93 -42.98
N ALA A 25 -2.39 -11.82 -43.28
CA ALA A 25 -2.98 -10.50 -43.52
C ALA A 25 -3.51 -10.34 -44.96
N GLY A 26 -3.27 -11.32 -45.82
CA GLY A 26 -3.59 -11.24 -47.24
C GLY A 26 -2.52 -10.48 -48.04
N ASP A 27 -2.30 -10.88 -49.28
CA ASP A 27 -1.35 -10.25 -50.21
C ASP A 27 -2.05 -9.51 -51.36
N GLY A 28 -3.37 -9.31 -51.24
CA GLY A 28 -4.23 -8.73 -52.28
C GLY A 28 -4.75 -9.75 -53.31
N VAL A 29 -4.21 -10.98 -53.33
CA VAL A 29 -4.68 -12.09 -54.17
C VAL A 29 -5.39 -13.15 -53.32
N LEU A 30 -4.81 -13.46 -52.16
CA LEU A 30 -5.39 -14.30 -51.12
C LEU A 30 -6.02 -13.43 -50.03
N HIS A 31 -7.22 -13.83 -49.59
CA HIS A 31 -7.91 -13.13 -48.51
C HIS A 31 -7.18 -13.30 -47.18
N ALA A 32 -7.25 -12.26 -46.35
CA ALA A 32 -6.79 -12.32 -44.98
C ALA A 32 -7.58 -13.38 -44.19
N ASP A 33 -6.89 -14.11 -43.33
CA ASP A 33 -7.54 -14.97 -42.36
C ASP A 33 -8.34 -14.12 -41.38
N LYS A 34 -9.57 -14.53 -41.09
CA LYS A 34 -10.43 -13.81 -40.14
C LYS A 34 -9.93 -13.90 -38.70
N ASP A 35 -9.42 -15.06 -38.33
CA ASP A 35 -9.06 -15.40 -36.95
C ASP A 35 -7.54 -15.58 -36.78
N PHE A 36 -7.04 -15.29 -35.59
CA PHE A 36 -5.65 -15.48 -35.23
C PHE A 36 -5.43 -16.90 -34.68
N ASN A 37 -4.45 -17.62 -35.24
CA ASN A 37 -4.11 -18.98 -34.85
C ASN A 37 -2.86 -19.01 -33.96
N THR A 38 -2.71 -20.09 -33.19
CA THR A 38 -1.51 -20.36 -32.37
C THR A 38 -0.29 -20.61 -33.25
N LEU A 39 0.88 -20.14 -32.83
CA LEU A 39 2.15 -20.31 -33.55
C LEU A 39 2.51 -21.77 -33.83
N ASP A 40 2.08 -22.73 -33.01
CA ASP A 40 2.32 -24.17 -33.22
C ASP A 40 1.69 -24.72 -34.50
N GLN A 41 0.67 -24.03 -35.03
CA GLN A 41 -0.02 -24.39 -36.27
C GLN A 41 0.59 -23.68 -37.48
N MET A 42 1.60 -22.83 -37.27
CA MET A 42 2.23 -22.00 -38.31
C MET A 42 3.66 -22.48 -38.59
N PRO A 43 4.15 -22.35 -39.84
CA PRO A 43 5.53 -22.69 -40.14
C PRO A 43 6.50 -21.73 -39.44
N ALA A 44 7.65 -22.24 -39.00
CA ALA A 44 8.68 -21.44 -38.27
C ALA A 44 9.21 -20.22 -39.07
N THR A 45 8.99 -20.19 -40.38
CA THR A 45 9.36 -19.08 -41.26
C THR A 45 8.42 -17.87 -41.17
N VAL A 46 7.33 -17.96 -40.41
CA VAL A 46 6.29 -16.92 -40.35
C VAL A 46 6.82 -15.54 -39.94
N PHE A 47 7.85 -15.47 -39.10
CA PHE A 47 8.50 -14.21 -38.70
C PHE A 47 9.33 -13.55 -39.82
N GLY A 48 9.67 -14.29 -40.88
CA GLY A 48 10.43 -13.79 -42.04
C GLY A 48 9.58 -13.59 -43.29
N LEU A 49 8.29 -13.97 -43.26
CA LEU A 49 7.40 -13.87 -44.41
C LEU A 49 6.63 -12.54 -44.42
N PRO A 50 6.48 -11.89 -45.58
CA PRO A 50 5.61 -10.73 -45.70
C PRO A 50 4.14 -11.15 -45.56
N ASN A 51 3.29 -10.20 -45.19
CA ASN A 51 1.83 -10.36 -45.10
C ASN A 51 1.35 -11.29 -43.96
N TYR A 52 2.12 -11.41 -42.88
CA TYR A 52 1.67 -11.99 -41.62
C TYR A 52 1.56 -10.92 -40.55
N GLU A 53 0.48 -10.99 -39.78
CA GLU A 53 0.19 -10.10 -38.66
C GLU A 53 0.20 -10.90 -37.36
N PHE A 54 0.73 -10.30 -36.30
CA PHE A 54 0.84 -10.92 -35.00
C PHE A 54 0.04 -10.15 -33.96
N CYS A 55 -0.43 -10.82 -32.91
CA CYS A 55 -0.98 -10.15 -31.74
C CYS A 55 -0.64 -10.93 -30.47
N ILE A 56 -0.62 -10.25 -29.33
CA ILE A 56 -0.42 -10.92 -28.03
C ILE A 56 -1.77 -11.47 -27.58
N GLN A 57 -1.83 -12.77 -27.29
CA GLN A 57 -2.95 -13.35 -26.58
C GLN A 57 -2.88 -12.92 -25.12
N LEU A 58 -3.86 -12.12 -24.71
CA LEU A 58 -4.03 -11.78 -23.30
C LEU A 58 -4.64 -12.98 -22.58
N GLU A 59 -4.04 -13.38 -21.48
CA GLU A 59 -4.57 -14.42 -20.59
C GLU A 59 -5.92 -13.96 -20.03
N MET A 60 -6.92 -14.84 -20.01
CA MET A 60 -8.25 -14.56 -19.46
C MET A 60 -8.36 -15.18 -18.08
N LEU A 61 -8.90 -14.42 -17.12
CA LEU A 61 -9.26 -14.89 -15.78
C LEU A 61 -10.77 -15.10 -15.68
N GLU A 62 -11.18 -16.03 -14.84
CA GLU A 62 -12.58 -16.28 -14.49
C GLU A 62 -12.78 -16.05 -12.99
N LEU A 63 -13.70 -15.15 -12.63
CA LEU A 63 -14.09 -14.88 -11.25
C LEU A 63 -15.61 -14.75 -11.15
N ALA A 64 -16.24 -15.45 -10.21
CA ALA A 64 -17.70 -15.48 -10.01
C ALA A 64 -18.51 -15.81 -11.30
N GLY A 65 -17.93 -16.63 -12.19
CA GLY A 65 -18.51 -17.01 -13.49
C GLY A 65 -18.43 -15.93 -14.58
N ILE A 66 -17.69 -14.85 -14.36
CA ILE A 66 -17.44 -13.78 -15.33
C ILE A 66 -15.99 -13.88 -15.80
N LYS A 67 -15.78 -13.86 -17.12
CA LYS A 67 -14.46 -13.91 -17.75
C LYS A 67 -14.00 -12.52 -18.16
N PHE A 68 -12.77 -12.16 -17.82
CA PHE A 68 -12.15 -10.88 -18.19
C PHE A 68 -10.64 -11.05 -18.39
N THR A 69 -9.99 -10.11 -19.08
CA THR A 69 -8.53 -10.18 -19.29
C THR A 69 -7.76 -10.06 -18.00
N LYS A 70 -6.62 -10.74 -17.89
CA LYS A 70 -5.70 -10.58 -16.77
C LYS A 70 -5.29 -9.10 -16.62
N PRO A 71 -5.34 -8.55 -15.39
CA PRO A 71 -4.98 -7.17 -15.12
C PRO A 71 -3.60 -6.79 -15.68
N LEU A 72 -3.46 -5.51 -16.05
CA LEU A 72 -2.21 -4.97 -16.56
C LEU A 72 -1.13 -5.03 -15.46
N THR A 73 0.07 -5.45 -15.82
CA THR A 73 1.24 -5.43 -14.91
C THR A 73 2.15 -4.25 -15.22
N VAL A 74 3.00 -3.85 -14.26
CA VAL A 74 3.89 -2.68 -14.42
C VAL A 74 4.85 -2.84 -15.59
N ASP A 75 5.34 -4.06 -15.86
CA ASP A 75 6.24 -4.36 -16.99
C ASP A 75 5.61 -4.17 -18.37
N GLU A 76 4.27 -4.13 -18.41
CA GLU A 76 3.48 -3.99 -19.62
C GLU A 76 2.95 -2.58 -19.81
N TYR A 77 3.06 -1.73 -18.80
CA TYR A 77 2.63 -0.35 -18.84
C TYR A 77 3.64 0.51 -19.62
N GLN A 78 3.14 1.30 -20.57
CA GLN A 78 3.92 2.30 -21.27
C GLN A 78 3.45 3.71 -20.87
N GLU A 79 4.38 4.60 -20.58
CA GLU A 79 4.06 5.99 -20.22
C GLU A 79 3.37 6.70 -21.38
N GLY A 80 2.24 7.36 -21.11
CA GLY A 80 1.40 7.97 -22.15
C GLY A 80 0.28 7.07 -22.68
N GLN A 81 0.23 5.78 -22.31
CA GLN A 81 -0.84 4.87 -22.68
C GLN A 81 -2.11 5.15 -21.87
N ASP A 82 -3.26 5.22 -22.55
CA ASP A 82 -4.58 5.23 -21.89
C ASP A 82 -4.82 3.89 -21.19
N VAL A 83 -4.90 3.92 -19.86
CA VAL A 83 -5.21 2.76 -19.00
C VAL A 83 -6.45 3.03 -18.15
N PHE A 84 -7.17 1.97 -17.81
CA PHE A 84 -8.46 2.01 -17.13
C PHE A 84 -8.29 1.52 -15.70
N VAL A 85 -8.34 2.45 -14.75
CA VAL A 85 -8.21 2.19 -13.32
C VAL A 85 -9.59 1.98 -12.72
N ILE A 86 -9.78 0.85 -12.07
CA ILE A 86 -11.04 0.46 -11.43
C ILE A 86 -11.09 1.09 -10.03
N CYS A 87 -12.13 1.88 -9.75
CA CYS A 87 -12.40 2.35 -8.39
C CYS A 87 -13.21 1.29 -7.63
N THR A 88 -12.80 0.98 -6.40
CA THR A 88 -13.49 0.00 -5.54
C THR A 88 -14.46 0.66 -4.55
N TYR A 89 -14.33 1.98 -4.33
CA TYR A 89 -15.20 2.74 -3.41
C TYR A 89 -16.50 3.22 -4.08
N ALA A 90 -16.48 3.38 -5.40
CA ALA A 90 -17.63 3.77 -6.22
C ALA A 90 -17.59 3.00 -7.54
N PRO A 91 -18.73 2.70 -8.20
CA PRO A 91 -18.77 2.01 -9.48
C PRO A 91 -18.35 2.94 -10.64
N SER A 92 -17.09 3.36 -10.62
CA SER A 92 -16.47 4.23 -11.61
C SER A 92 -15.15 3.66 -12.11
N ILE A 93 -14.84 3.94 -13.36
CA ILE A 93 -13.58 3.61 -14.00
C ILE A 93 -12.90 4.91 -14.41
N TYR A 94 -11.64 5.07 -14.04
CA TYR A 94 -10.85 6.24 -14.39
C TYR A 94 -9.91 5.95 -15.55
N VAL A 95 -9.97 6.77 -16.60
CA VAL A 95 -8.99 6.71 -17.69
C VAL A 95 -7.82 7.60 -17.34
N MET A 96 -6.64 7.00 -17.22
CA MET A 96 -5.39 7.71 -16.92
C MET A 96 -4.41 7.50 -18.06
N ASN A 97 -3.68 8.55 -18.43
CA ASN A 97 -2.65 8.50 -19.47
C ASN A 97 -1.29 9.01 -19.01
N PHE A 98 -1.14 9.29 -17.71
CA PHE A 98 0.08 9.80 -17.10
C PHE A 98 0.45 8.93 -15.90
N LYS A 99 1.75 8.77 -15.68
CA LYS A 99 2.28 7.97 -14.58
C LYS A 99 2.19 8.75 -13.26
N THR A 100 1.54 8.17 -12.26
CA THR A 100 1.53 8.66 -10.87
C THR A 100 1.85 7.53 -9.90
N SER A 101 2.22 7.87 -8.67
CA SER A 101 2.36 6.88 -7.58
C SER A 101 1.07 6.08 -7.38
N ALA A 102 -0.07 6.76 -7.35
CA ALA A 102 -1.39 6.14 -7.23
C ALA A 102 -1.72 5.17 -8.38
N LEU A 103 -1.31 5.51 -9.62
CA LEU A 103 -1.49 4.60 -10.76
C LEU A 103 -0.62 3.35 -10.61
N VAL A 104 0.65 3.50 -10.23
CA VAL A 104 1.56 2.36 -10.03
C VAL A 104 1.05 1.44 -8.91
N GLU A 105 0.56 2.00 -7.82
CA GLU A 105 -0.06 1.24 -6.72
C GLU A 105 -1.32 0.50 -7.18
N SER A 106 -2.16 1.14 -8.00
CA SER A 106 -3.35 0.52 -8.59
C SER A 106 -2.98 -0.63 -9.52
N ILE A 107 -1.90 -0.49 -10.31
CA ILE A 107 -1.37 -1.56 -11.18
C ILE A 107 -0.88 -2.73 -10.33
N ASN A 108 -0.08 -2.47 -9.30
CA ASN A 108 0.44 -3.51 -8.40
C ASN A 108 -0.67 -4.25 -7.64
N SER A 109 -1.77 -3.55 -7.34
CA SER A 109 -2.94 -4.11 -6.69
C SER A 109 -3.88 -4.85 -7.65
N GLY A 110 -3.58 -4.86 -8.95
CA GLY A 110 -4.36 -5.58 -9.97
C GLY A 110 -5.68 -4.92 -10.36
N PHE A 111 -5.86 -3.62 -10.09
CA PHE A 111 -7.08 -2.86 -10.40
C PHE A 111 -6.99 -2.06 -11.71
N VAL A 112 -6.06 -2.39 -12.60
CA VAL A 112 -5.86 -1.66 -13.86
C VAL A 112 -6.02 -2.58 -15.05
N GLN A 113 -6.79 -2.13 -16.04
CA GLN A 113 -7.06 -2.82 -17.28
C GLN A 113 -6.65 -1.99 -18.50
N ARG A 114 -6.55 -2.67 -19.65
CA ARG A 114 -6.17 -2.09 -20.94
C ARG A 114 -7.37 -1.49 -21.68
N ASP A 115 -8.57 -1.84 -21.26
CA ASP A 115 -9.82 -1.47 -21.92
C ASP A 115 -10.97 -1.34 -20.91
N ALA A 116 -11.97 -0.54 -21.29
CA ALA A 116 -13.12 -0.25 -20.45
C ALA A 116 -14.01 -1.49 -20.23
N GLU A 117 -14.20 -2.31 -21.26
CA GLU A 117 -15.08 -3.48 -21.19
C GLU A 117 -14.55 -4.51 -20.17
N ASN A 118 -13.26 -4.83 -20.21
CA ASN A 118 -12.64 -5.71 -19.23
C ASN A 118 -12.55 -5.07 -17.84
N ALA A 119 -12.39 -3.75 -17.74
CA ALA A 119 -12.48 -3.05 -16.45
C ALA A 119 -13.87 -3.18 -15.82
N GLU A 120 -14.93 -3.03 -16.61
CA GLU A 120 -16.30 -3.23 -16.15
C GLU A 120 -16.57 -4.68 -15.76
N LEU A 121 -16.12 -5.64 -16.58
CA LEU A 121 -16.27 -7.06 -16.31
C LEU A 121 -15.53 -7.46 -15.02
N GLN A 122 -14.31 -6.96 -14.82
CA GLN A 122 -13.54 -7.19 -13.60
C GLN A 122 -14.25 -6.62 -12.37
N LEU A 123 -14.75 -5.38 -12.45
CA LEU A 123 -15.47 -4.74 -11.33
C LEU A 123 -16.76 -5.50 -10.98
N LYS A 124 -17.51 -5.94 -12.00
CA LYS A 124 -18.70 -6.80 -11.86
C LYS A 124 -18.33 -8.14 -11.22
N ALA A 125 -17.23 -8.76 -11.66
CA ALA A 125 -16.75 -10.04 -11.15
C ALA A 125 -16.35 -9.95 -9.67
N ILE A 126 -15.62 -8.90 -9.28
CA ILE A 126 -15.20 -8.66 -7.89
C ILE A 126 -16.42 -8.44 -7.00
N SER A 127 -17.36 -7.60 -7.41
CA SER A 127 -18.54 -7.34 -6.59
C SER A 127 -19.41 -8.57 -6.42
N LYS A 128 -19.59 -9.35 -7.50
CA LYS A 128 -20.33 -10.62 -7.44
C LYS A 128 -19.64 -11.64 -6.55
N ALA A 129 -18.30 -11.71 -6.57
CA ALA A 129 -17.53 -12.57 -5.67
C ALA A 129 -17.72 -12.18 -4.19
N LEU A 130 -17.93 -10.89 -3.90
CA LEU A 130 -18.23 -10.37 -2.56
C LEU A 130 -19.73 -10.43 -2.20
N GLY A 131 -20.56 -11.08 -3.02
CA GLY A 131 -21.99 -11.24 -2.76
C GLY A 131 -22.84 -9.98 -3.01
N ARG A 132 -22.33 -9.01 -3.77
CA ARG A 132 -23.06 -7.80 -4.16
C ARG A 132 -23.24 -7.72 -5.67
N GLU A 133 -24.44 -7.36 -6.11
CA GLU A 133 -24.74 -7.09 -7.52
C GLU A 133 -25.04 -5.59 -7.68
N PHE A 134 -24.33 -4.91 -8.57
CA PHE A 134 -24.68 -3.55 -8.97
C PHE A 134 -25.04 -3.56 -10.47
N ASN A 135 -26.28 -3.16 -10.76
CA ASN A 135 -26.83 -3.06 -12.12
C ASN A 135 -26.68 -1.65 -12.72
N ASN A 136 -25.96 -0.76 -12.02
CA ASN A 136 -25.78 0.62 -12.46
C ASN A 136 -24.76 0.71 -13.59
N ASP A 137 -25.00 1.64 -14.51
CA ASP A 137 -24.05 2.00 -15.56
C ASP A 137 -22.75 2.49 -14.91
N VAL A 138 -21.64 1.81 -15.22
CA VAL A 138 -20.32 2.17 -14.70
C VAL A 138 -19.89 3.48 -15.37
N THR A 139 -19.57 4.48 -14.57
CA THR A 139 -19.17 5.79 -15.13
C THR A 139 -17.69 5.76 -15.49
N VAL A 140 -17.38 5.92 -16.78
CA VAL A 140 -15.99 6.04 -17.27
C VAL A 140 -15.60 7.52 -17.33
N THR A 141 -14.67 7.95 -16.47
CA THR A 141 -14.22 9.35 -16.36
C THR A 141 -12.74 9.46 -16.70
N ARG A 142 -12.34 10.36 -17.60
CA ARG A 142 -10.92 10.64 -17.89
C ARG A 142 -10.32 11.58 -16.86
N LEU A 143 -9.28 11.16 -16.15
CA LEU A 143 -8.48 12.03 -15.28
C LEU A 143 -7.37 12.68 -16.10
N GLY A 144 -7.20 14.00 -15.95
CA GLY A 144 -6.15 14.80 -16.60
C GLY A 144 -6.69 15.95 -17.45
N LYS A 145 -6.03 17.12 -17.39
CA LYS A 145 -6.34 18.30 -18.22
C LYS A 145 -6.17 17.94 -19.70
N GLU A 146 -7.24 17.94 -20.48
CA GLU A 146 -7.10 17.99 -21.94
C GLU A 146 -6.46 19.33 -22.35
N PRO A 147 -5.52 19.37 -23.32
CA PRO A 147 -5.23 20.61 -24.03
C PRO A 147 -6.49 20.99 -24.81
N SER A 148 -7.05 22.16 -24.48
CA SER A 148 -8.25 22.71 -25.07
C SER A 148 -8.20 22.69 -26.60
N LYS A 149 -8.93 21.75 -27.22
CA LYS A 149 -9.12 21.76 -28.67
C LYS A 149 -9.97 22.97 -29.06
N ILE A 150 -9.34 23.85 -29.85
CA ILE A 150 -9.95 24.96 -30.57
C ILE A 150 -11.23 24.49 -31.25
N LYS A 151 -12.38 24.98 -30.78
CA LYS A 151 -13.71 24.68 -31.37
C LYS A 151 -13.75 25.21 -32.80
N ARG A 152 -13.79 24.30 -33.78
CA ARG A 152 -14.23 24.61 -35.15
C ARG A 152 -15.70 25.04 -35.12
N LYS A 153 -15.98 26.19 -35.73
CA LYS A 153 -17.32 26.71 -36.00
C LYS A 153 -18.19 25.65 -36.69
N LYS A 154 -19.41 25.46 -36.17
CA LYS A 154 -20.59 25.08 -36.96
C LYS A 154 -21.60 26.21 -36.81
N GLU A 155 -21.88 26.90 -37.91
CA GLU A 155 -23.07 27.75 -38.10
C GLU A 155 -24.24 26.87 -38.64
N PRO A 156 -25.46 27.39 -38.82
CA PRO A 156 -26.41 27.78 -37.76
C PRO A 156 -27.86 27.28 -38.06
N GLN A 157 -28.74 27.27 -37.05
CA GLN A 157 -30.22 27.41 -37.11
C GLN A 157 -30.75 27.12 -35.68
N GLU A 158 -31.62 27.89 -35.02
CA GLU A 158 -32.41 29.08 -35.34
C GLU A 158 -32.75 29.79 -34.00
N ASN A 159 -33.02 31.10 -34.07
CA ASN A 159 -33.13 32.08 -32.97
C ASN A 159 -34.09 31.76 -31.81
N ILE A 160 -33.64 31.99 -30.56
CA ILE A 160 -34.40 32.73 -29.54
C ILE A 160 -33.42 33.63 -28.75
N THR A 161 -33.81 34.90 -28.59
CA THR A 161 -33.17 36.10 -28.01
C THR A 161 -32.12 35.92 -26.90
N THR A 162 -30.92 36.46 -27.11
CA THR A 162 -29.69 36.28 -26.30
C THR A 162 -29.34 37.41 -25.31
N ALA A 163 -30.15 38.46 -25.15
CA ALA A 163 -29.80 39.58 -24.26
C ALA A 163 -30.16 39.32 -22.78
N ASP A 164 -31.31 38.70 -22.50
CA ASP A 164 -31.77 38.47 -21.12
C ASP A 164 -31.07 37.28 -20.48
N ALA A 165 -30.79 36.22 -21.24
CA ALA A 165 -30.09 35.02 -20.74
C ALA A 165 -28.62 35.28 -20.35
N GLN A 166 -27.96 36.29 -20.95
CA GLN A 166 -26.60 36.69 -20.54
C GLN A 166 -26.61 37.52 -19.26
N LYS A 167 -27.60 38.42 -19.07
CA LYS A 167 -27.78 39.15 -17.81
C LYS A 167 -28.14 38.24 -16.65
N GLU A 168 -29.00 37.24 -16.89
CA GLU A 168 -29.38 36.26 -15.87
C GLU A 168 -28.18 35.41 -15.43
N LYS A 169 -27.33 34.97 -16.38
CA LYS A 169 -26.11 34.21 -16.07
C LYS A 169 -25.08 35.02 -15.28
N VAL A 170 -24.89 36.30 -15.60
CA VAL A 170 -23.96 37.16 -14.84
C VAL A 170 -24.45 37.37 -13.40
N LYS A 171 -25.75 37.64 -13.21
CA LYS A 171 -26.35 37.74 -11.86
C LYS A 171 -26.27 36.44 -11.07
N GLN A 172 -26.42 35.30 -11.74
CA GLN A 172 -26.36 33.98 -11.08
C GLN A 172 -24.92 33.63 -10.66
N ILE A 173 -23.91 34.04 -11.43
CA ILE A 173 -22.50 33.89 -11.05
C ILE A 173 -22.13 34.86 -9.92
N GLU A 174 -22.65 36.10 -9.92
CA GLU A 174 -22.50 37.03 -8.78
C GLU A 174 -23.14 36.48 -7.51
N HIS A 175 -24.36 35.95 -7.58
CA HIS A 175 -25.03 35.31 -6.44
C HIS A 175 -24.25 34.10 -5.90
N ASN A 176 -23.63 33.31 -6.78
CA ASN A 176 -22.80 32.17 -6.38
C ASN A 176 -21.53 32.61 -5.65
N LYS A 177 -20.98 33.80 -5.94
CA LYS A 177 -19.83 34.33 -5.18
C LYS A 177 -20.26 34.66 -3.76
N ASP A 178 -21.35 35.39 -3.60
CA ASP A 178 -21.79 35.84 -2.28
C ASP A 178 -22.16 34.65 -1.39
N LEU A 179 -22.77 33.60 -1.96
CA LEU A 179 -23.06 32.36 -1.24
C LEU A 179 -21.80 31.64 -0.73
N VAL A 180 -20.72 31.63 -1.53
CA VAL A 180 -19.44 31.02 -1.13
C VAL A 180 -18.76 31.85 -0.04
N ILE A 181 -18.82 33.18 -0.12
CA ILE A 181 -18.28 34.07 0.91
C ILE A 181 -19.04 33.91 2.23
N ASP A 182 -20.37 33.83 2.19
CA ASP A 182 -21.19 33.57 3.38
C ASP A 182 -20.89 32.19 3.98
N ALA A 183 -20.69 31.17 3.14
CA ALA A 183 -20.30 29.83 3.61
C ALA A 183 -18.90 29.82 4.27
N ILE A 184 -17.95 30.60 3.76
CA ILE A 184 -16.63 30.78 4.39
C ILE A 184 -16.79 31.48 5.75
N ALA A 185 -17.68 32.48 5.85
CA ALA A 185 -17.91 33.21 7.09
C ALA A 185 -18.48 32.32 8.20
N THR A 186 -19.30 31.31 7.86
CA THR A 186 -19.91 30.37 8.81
C THR A 186 -19.02 29.21 9.21
N CYS A 187 -17.85 29.01 8.58
CA CYS A 187 -16.91 27.97 8.95
C CYS A 187 -16.34 28.21 10.36
N LEU A 188 -16.20 27.13 11.14
CA LEU A 188 -15.71 27.14 12.52
C LEU A 188 -14.27 26.63 12.63
N THR A 189 -13.80 25.89 11.62
CA THR A 189 -12.46 25.30 11.59
C THR A 189 -11.73 25.60 10.28
N ALA A 190 -10.39 25.54 10.33
CA ALA A 190 -9.56 25.73 9.13
C ALA A 190 -9.83 24.66 8.06
N GLU A 191 -10.15 23.43 8.46
CA GLU A 191 -10.46 22.32 7.56
C GLU A 191 -11.80 22.52 6.81
N GLU A 192 -12.81 23.08 7.48
CA GLU A 192 -14.08 23.47 6.85
C GLU A 192 -13.89 24.59 5.82
N VAL A 193 -13.03 25.57 6.12
CA VAL A 193 -12.68 26.65 5.19
C VAL A 193 -11.97 26.08 3.94
N GLU A 194 -11.04 25.15 4.13
CA GLU A 194 -10.31 24.48 3.04
C GLU A 194 -11.27 23.67 2.15
N THR A 195 -12.17 22.92 2.77
CA THR A 195 -13.18 22.08 2.09
C THR A 195 -14.20 22.91 1.32
N THR A 196 -14.66 24.02 1.92
CA THR A 196 -15.61 24.95 1.28
C THR A 196 -15.00 25.64 0.05
N CYS A 197 -13.67 25.85 0.05
CA CYS A 197 -12.96 26.45 -1.07
C CYS A 197 -12.45 25.43 -2.10
N TYR A 198 -12.68 24.13 -1.90
CA TYR A 198 -12.13 23.08 -2.75
C TYR A 198 -12.82 23.04 -4.13
N GLY A 199 -12.03 23.10 -5.21
CA GLY A 199 -12.53 22.92 -6.58
C GLY A 199 -13.24 24.14 -7.19
N LEU A 200 -13.18 25.32 -6.57
CA LEU A 200 -13.81 26.54 -7.10
C LEU A 200 -13.24 27.03 -8.43
N ASP A 201 -12.00 26.64 -8.78
CA ASP A 201 -11.33 26.96 -10.05
C ASP A 201 -12.07 26.42 -11.29
N GLY A 202 -12.99 25.46 -11.11
CA GLY A 202 -13.80 24.86 -12.18
C GLY A 202 -15.18 25.49 -12.39
N ASN A 203 -15.64 26.39 -11.51
CA ASN A 203 -17.06 26.76 -11.39
C ASN A 203 -17.48 27.99 -12.22
N GLY A 204 -16.62 28.47 -13.12
CA GLY A 204 -16.96 29.57 -14.04
C GLY A 204 -16.97 30.96 -13.38
N PHE A 205 -16.34 31.12 -12.21
CA PHE A 205 -16.07 32.42 -11.60
C PHE A 205 -15.08 33.23 -12.45
N ASN A 206 -15.26 34.55 -12.47
CA ASN A 206 -14.28 35.44 -13.08
C ASN A 206 -13.07 35.65 -12.16
N GLU A 207 -11.97 36.15 -12.71
CA GLU A 207 -10.70 36.36 -11.99
C GLU A 207 -10.86 37.25 -10.74
N ALA A 208 -11.66 38.32 -10.82
CA ALA A 208 -11.93 39.22 -9.70
C ALA A 208 -12.81 38.58 -8.60
N GLN A 209 -13.67 37.62 -8.96
CA GLN A 209 -14.50 36.88 -8.00
C GLN A 209 -13.67 35.83 -7.26
N LEU A 210 -12.77 35.14 -7.97
CA LEU A 210 -11.83 34.21 -7.36
C LEU A 210 -10.90 34.95 -6.39
N GLU A 211 -10.39 36.12 -6.77
CA GLU A 211 -9.56 36.97 -5.89
C GLU A 211 -10.32 37.43 -4.63
N ALA A 212 -11.61 37.75 -4.75
CA ALA A 212 -12.43 38.09 -3.60
C ALA A 212 -12.68 36.90 -2.66
N ILE A 213 -12.88 35.70 -3.23
CA ILE A 213 -13.09 34.47 -2.45
C ILE A 213 -11.79 34.04 -1.77
N THR A 214 -10.64 34.12 -2.44
CA THR A 214 -9.34 33.81 -1.83
C THR A 214 -8.98 34.81 -0.74
N GLY A 215 -9.31 36.10 -0.92
CA GLY A 215 -9.20 37.11 0.13
C GLY A 215 -10.05 36.77 1.36
N ALA A 216 -11.31 36.38 1.17
CA ALA A 216 -12.21 35.96 2.26
C ALA A 216 -11.70 34.69 2.97
N LYS A 217 -11.19 33.71 2.23
CA LYS A 217 -10.56 32.49 2.76
C LYS A 217 -9.40 32.84 3.71
N LEU A 218 -8.47 33.66 3.24
CA LEU A 218 -7.27 34.04 4.01
C LEU A 218 -7.64 34.82 5.28
N ALA A 219 -8.56 35.79 5.17
CA ALA A 219 -9.02 36.57 6.31
C ALA A 219 -9.69 35.70 7.39
N LYS A 220 -10.51 34.71 6.98
CA LYS A 220 -11.16 33.79 7.93
C LYS A 220 -10.16 32.85 8.60
N LEU A 221 -9.18 32.34 7.87
CA LEU A 221 -8.10 31.52 8.44
C LEU A 221 -7.26 32.29 9.45
N GLU A 222 -6.96 33.56 9.16
CA GLU A 222 -6.26 34.45 10.08
C GLU A 222 -7.09 34.72 11.35
N GLN A 223 -8.40 34.95 11.21
CA GLN A 223 -9.30 35.11 12.36
C GLN A 223 -9.31 33.85 13.24
N LEU A 224 -9.46 32.66 12.65
CA LEU A 224 -9.46 31.39 13.40
C LEU A 224 -8.12 31.12 14.09
N ALA A 225 -7.00 31.52 13.47
CA ALA A 225 -5.69 31.43 14.09
C ALA A 225 -5.56 32.38 15.30
N GLN A 226 -6.08 33.61 15.19
CA GLN A 226 -6.09 34.56 16.31
C GLN A 226 -7.01 34.10 17.45
N GLU A 227 -8.20 33.58 17.15
CA GLU A 227 -9.13 33.02 18.14
C GLU A 227 -8.52 31.81 18.87
N LYS A 228 -7.80 30.94 18.15
CA LYS A 228 -7.08 29.82 18.75
C LYS A 228 -5.98 30.29 19.71
N VAL A 229 -5.17 31.27 19.30
CA VAL A 229 -4.11 31.85 20.16
C VAL A 229 -4.71 32.54 21.39
N ALA A 230 -5.84 33.24 21.23
CA ALA A 230 -6.55 33.87 22.34
C ALA A 230 -7.10 32.83 23.33
N ALA A 231 -7.76 31.76 22.85
CA ALA A 231 -8.26 30.68 23.68
C ALA A 231 -7.13 29.94 24.42
N GLU A 232 -6.00 29.69 23.75
CA GLU A 232 -4.81 29.09 24.37
C GLU A 232 -4.17 30.01 25.44
N SER A 233 -4.32 31.33 25.31
CA SER A 233 -3.87 32.29 26.33
C SER A 233 -4.85 32.45 27.50
N GLU A 234 -6.17 32.36 27.25
CA GLU A 234 -7.23 32.44 28.28
C GLU A 234 -7.31 31.17 29.14
N ASP A 235 -7.10 29.99 28.55
CA ASP A 235 -6.94 28.73 29.30
C ASP A 235 -5.73 28.77 30.22
N HIS A 236 -4.70 29.56 29.85
CA HIS A 236 -3.55 29.79 30.70
C HIS A 236 -3.88 30.72 31.88
N GLU A 237 -4.70 31.76 31.70
CA GLU A 237 -5.08 32.70 32.77
C GLU A 237 -6.01 32.08 33.83
N LEU A 238 -6.91 31.16 33.45
CA LEU A 238 -7.80 30.45 34.39
C LEU A 238 -7.07 29.47 35.33
N PHE A 239 -5.85 29.06 34.98
CA PHE A 239 -5.01 28.18 35.79
C PHE A 239 -3.94 28.91 36.63
N ILE A 240 -3.86 30.24 36.60
CA ILE A 240 -2.96 31.02 37.46
C ILE A 240 -3.73 31.63 38.64
N GLN A 241 -4.23 30.77 39.53
CA GLN A 241 -4.35 31.12 40.93
C GLN A 241 -3.53 30.11 41.73
N ASP A 242 -2.49 30.62 42.37
CA ASP A 242 -1.51 29.91 43.20
C ASP A 242 -0.60 28.90 42.50
N LYS A 243 0.57 29.39 42.05
CA LYS A 243 1.85 28.69 42.25
C LYS A 243 2.99 29.69 42.07
N SER A 244 3.62 30.08 43.18
CA SER A 244 5.04 30.42 43.14
C SER A 244 5.78 29.31 42.39
N GLU A 245 6.62 29.67 41.41
CA GLU A 245 7.48 28.73 40.71
C GLU A 245 8.20 27.84 41.75
N PRO A 246 8.05 26.51 41.70
CA PRO A 246 8.86 25.65 42.55
C PRO A 246 10.31 25.78 42.08
N GLU A 247 11.20 26.25 42.97
CA GLU A 247 12.63 26.30 42.71
C GLU A 247 13.11 24.90 42.30
N LEU A 248 13.80 24.80 41.15
CA LEU A 248 14.38 23.56 40.66
C LEU A 248 15.41 23.04 41.67
N SER A 249 15.47 21.73 41.86
CA SER A 249 16.52 21.12 42.66
C SER A 249 17.88 21.46 42.07
N VAL A 250 18.87 21.68 42.93
CA VAL A 250 20.28 21.89 42.54
C VAL A 250 20.78 20.75 41.63
N LEU A 251 20.22 19.55 41.79
CA LEU A 251 20.50 18.39 40.94
C LEU A 251 19.94 18.58 39.51
N CYS A 252 18.72 19.09 39.38
CA CYS A 252 18.10 19.37 38.09
C CYS A 252 18.85 20.48 37.36
N GLU A 253 19.21 21.57 38.05
CA GLU A 253 20.02 22.66 37.47
C GLU A 253 21.39 22.18 36.99
N ALA A 254 22.05 21.30 37.75
CA ALA A 254 23.31 20.70 37.35
C ALA A 254 23.17 19.86 36.07
N PHE A 255 22.11 19.06 35.94
CA PHE A 255 21.85 18.29 34.74
C PHE A 255 21.53 19.18 33.54
N ILE A 256 20.77 20.27 33.71
CA ILE A 256 20.53 21.26 32.64
C ILE A 256 21.87 21.84 32.14
N GLY A 257 22.77 22.21 33.05
CA GLY A 257 24.11 22.67 32.71
C GLY A 257 24.90 21.63 31.89
N GLU A 258 24.90 20.37 32.33
CA GLU A 258 25.58 19.27 31.61
C GLU A 258 24.98 19.02 30.21
N ILE A 259 23.65 19.11 30.06
CA ILE A 259 22.95 18.99 28.78
C ILE A 259 23.36 20.14 27.85
N MET A 260 23.40 21.37 28.34
CA MET A 260 23.81 22.54 27.56
C MET A 260 25.27 22.48 27.10
N GLU A 261 26.17 21.95 27.93
CA GLU A 261 27.59 21.77 27.61
C GLU A 261 27.89 20.55 26.73
N ALA A 262 26.93 19.64 26.55
CA ALA A 262 27.11 18.49 25.67
C ALA A 262 27.36 18.94 24.23
N THR A 263 28.44 18.43 23.63
CA THR A 263 28.88 18.75 22.26
C THR A 263 28.60 17.63 21.24
N THR A 264 28.08 16.49 21.70
CA THR A 264 27.84 15.31 20.85
C THR A 264 26.62 14.52 21.34
N PRO A 265 25.85 13.88 20.45
CA PRO A 265 24.72 13.02 20.83
C PRO A 265 25.09 11.86 21.76
N ALA A 266 26.30 11.30 21.62
CA ALA A 266 26.78 10.23 22.52
C ALA A 266 26.89 10.69 23.98
N LYS A 267 27.26 11.95 24.23
CA LYS A 267 27.31 12.53 25.58
C LYS A 267 25.91 12.75 26.15
N LEU A 268 24.95 13.18 25.32
CA LEU A 268 23.54 13.31 25.71
C LEU A 268 22.96 11.97 26.19
N ASN A 269 23.24 10.87 25.49
CA ASN A 269 22.76 9.55 25.89
C ASN A 269 23.33 9.10 27.24
N VAL A 270 24.59 9.44 27.53
CA VAL A 270 25.21 9.17 28.85
C VAL A 270 24.54 10.00 29.94
N ILE A 271 24.21 11.28 29.66
CA ILE A 271 23.50 12.16 30.59
C ILE A 271 22.08 11.65 30.84
N HIS A 272 21.35 11.25 29.79
CA HIS A 272 20.01 10.66 29.89
C HIS A 272 20.01 9.39 30.75
N GLY A 273 21.00 8.52 30.59
CA GLY A 273 21.17 7.34 31.45
C GLY A 273 21.43 7.70 32.92
N ARG A 274 22.17 8.78 33.19
CA ARG A 274 22.42 9.28 34.55
C ARG A 274 21.18 9.91 35.18
N ILE A 275 20.36 10.61 34.40
CA ILE A 275 19.08 11.18 34.86
C ILE A 275 18.15 10.04 35.30
N ASN A 276 17.98 9.00 34.48
CA ASN A 276 17.10 7.86 34.77
C ASN A 276 17.56 6.98 35.93
N THR A 277 18.83 7.06 36.32
CA THR A 277 19.40 6.31 37.46
C THR A 277 19.56 7.16 38.71
N SER A 278 19.24 8.45 38.64
CA SER A 278 19.33 9.35 39.79
C SER A 278 18.12 9.18 40.72
N THR A 279 18.36 9.14 42.03
CA THR A 279 17.33 8.89 43.06
C THR A 279 16.93 10.15 43.82
N GLY A 280 16.92 11.30 43.15
CA GLY A 280 16.70 12.61 43.80
C GLY A 280 16.09 13.67 42.88
N LEU A 281 15.44 13.24 41.79
CA LEU A 281 14.66 14.08 40.90
C LEU A 281 13.17 13.78 41.09
N GLU A 282 12.35 14.81 41.10
CA GLU A 282 10.89 14.67 41.09
C GLU A 282 10.37 14.43 39.66
N GLU A 283 9.14 13.92 39.53
CA GLU A 283 8.52 13.59 38.23
C GLU A 283 8.46 14.80 37.29
N TYR A 284 8.19 15.99 37.83
CA TYR A 284 8.16 17.23 37.04
C TYR A 284 9.56 17.64 36.55
N GLU A 285 10.62 17.38 37.33
CA GLU A 285 12.01 17.67 36.95
C GLU A 285 12.50 16.71 35.87
N HIS A 286 12.06 15.45 35.91
CA HIS A 286 12.28 14.49 34.84
C HIS A 286 11.65 14.96 33.52
N GLU A 287 10.44 15.53 33.55
CA GLU A 287 9.78 16.07 32.37
C GLU A 287 10.53 17.29 31.80
N ILE A 288 11.02 18.19 32.68
CA ILE A 288 11.82 19.35 32.29
C ILE A 288 13.13 18.91 31.63
N LEU A 289 13.86 17.96 32.24
CA LEU A 289 15.11 17.43 31.71
C LEU A 289 14.91 16.65 30.40
N ALA A 290 13.78 15.94 30.24
CA ALA A 290 13.44 15.28 28.99
C ALA A 290 13.22 16.28 27.85
N LYS A 291 12.51 17.38 28.11
CA LYS A 291 12.33 18.48 27.15
C LYS A 291 13.66 19.13 26.75
N GLU A 292 14.53 19.39 27.71
CA GLU A 292 15.87 19.96 27.43
C GLU A 292 16.77 19.00 26.64
N LEU A 293 16.71 17.70 26.93
CA LEU A 293 17.41 16.68 26.13
C LEU A 293 16.93 16.66 24.68
N GLU A 294 15.62 16.76 24.44
CA GLU A 294 15.03 16.78 23.11
C GLU A 294 15.37 18.07 22.34
N LEU A 295 15.28 19.23 22.98
CA LEU A 295 15.71 20.52 22.43
C LEU A 295 17.20 20.50 22.05
N LYS A 296 18.05 19.90 22.90
CA LYS A 296 19.47 19.76 22.58
C LYS A 296 19.71 18.77 21.45
N LEU A 297 18.98 17.64 21.41
CA LEU A 297 19.10 16.65 20.34
C LEU A 297 18.69 17.22 18.97
N THR A 298 17.62 17.98 18.92
CA THR A 298 17.15 18.68 17.71
C THR A 298 18.14 19.77 17.25
N SER A 299 18.85 20.42 18.18
CA SER A 299 19.95 21.34 17.87
C SER A 299 21.15 20.66 17.18
N PHE A 300 21.38 19.37 17.46
CA PHE A 300 22.39 18.58 16.74
C PHE A 300 21.91 18.17 15.34
N SER A 301 20.61 17.87 15.20
CA SER A 301 20.01 17.49 13.92
C SER A 301 19.96 18.65 12.92
N THR A 302 19.82 19.90 13.39
CA THR A 302 19.82 21.09 12.53
C THR A 302 21.20 21.48 11.99
N GLN A 303 22.28 20.88 12.50
CA GLN A 303 23.65 21.08 12.00
C GLN A 303 24.10 20.02 10.98
N GLN A 304 23.27 19.02 10.68
CA GLN A 304 23.45 18.15 9.53
C GLN A 304 22.36 18.46 8.51
N ALA A 305 22.78 18.87 7.30
CA ALA A 305 21.87 19.01 6.18
C ALA A 305 21.02 17.74 6.04
N PRO A 306 19.72 17.87 5.70
CA PRO A 306 18.78 16.74 5.72
C PRO A 306 19.31 15.65 4.80
N VAL A 307 19.72 14.52 5.39
CA VAL A 307 20.10 13.34 4.62
C VAL A 307 18.80 12.69 4.18
N ASP A 308 18.54 12.78 2.88
CA ASP A 308 17.40 12.20 2.20
C ASP A 308 17.26 10.71 2.56
N ILE A 309 16.11 10.32 3.10
CA ILE A 309 15.78 8.93 3.50
C ILE A 309 15.97 7.98 2.31
N ASN A 310 15.81 8.46 1.07
CA ASN A 310 16.08 7.68 -0.13
C ASN A 310 17.57 7.32 -0.30
N VAL A 311 18.50 8.15 0.20
CA VAL A 311 19.94 7.88 0.14
C VAL A 311 20.34 6.82 1.16
N VAL A 312 19.74 6.84 2.36
CA VAL A 312 19.97 5.80 3.38
C VAL A 312 19.36 4.47 2.94
N ALA A 313 18.15 4.50 2.39
CA ALA A 313 17.51 3.32 1.81
C ALA A 313 18.31 2.78 0.62
N ALA A 314 18.78 3.64 -0.30
CA ALA A 314 19.62 3.24 -1.42
C ALA A 314 20.98 2.69 -0.96
N ALA A 315 21.58 3.24 0.09
CA ALA A 315 22.83 2.72 0.67
C ALA A 315 22.64 1.36 1.35
N ALA A 316 21.53 1.15 2.05
CA ALA A 316 21.17 -0.14 2.65
C ALA A 316 20.88 -1.19 1.56
N VAL A 317 20.16 -0.83 0.51
CA VAL A 317 19.91 -1.69 -0.66
C VAL A 317 21.22 -2.00 -1.39
N ALA A 318 22.10 -1.02 -1.57
CA ALA A 318 23.42 -1.24 -2.18
C ALA A 318 24.31 -2.14 -1.31
N GLN A 319 24.26 -2.01 0.02
CA GLN A 319 24.97 -2.93 0.92
C GLN A 319 24.40 -4.35 0.86
N ALA A 320 23.06 -4.50 0.86
CA ALA A 320 22.42 -5.80 0.70
C ALA A 320 22.76 -6.45 -0.65
N GLN A 321 22.74 -5.68 -1.73
CA GLN A 321 23.16 -6.13 -3.07
C GLN A 321 24.64 -6.54 -3.10
N ASN A 322 25.53 -5.78 -2.46
CA ASN A 322 26.95 -6.13 -2.37
C ASN A 322 27.18 -7.41 -1.55
N ILE A 323 26.46 -7.60 -0.43
CA ILE A 323 26.52 -8.83 0.36
C ILE A 323 26.02 -10.01 -0.46
N ASP A 324 24.91 -9.86 -1.19
CA ASP A 324 24.36 -10.93 -2.02
C ASP A 324 25.32 -11.32 -3.16
N VAL A 325 25.95 -10.34 -3.82
CA VAL A 325 26.99 -10.57 -4.83
C VAL A 325 28.21 -11.28 -4.24
N GLU A 326 28.71 -10.85 -3.08
CA GLU A 326 29.88 -11.48 -2.44
C GLU A 326 29.58 -12.91 -1.96
N THR A 327 28.35 -13.17 -1.54
CA THR A 327 27.89 -14.50 -1.08
C THR A 327 27.68 -15.45 -2.26
N VAL A 328 27.09 -14.96 -3.36
CA VAL A 328 26.93 -15.70 -4.62
C VAL A 328 28.30 -16.00 -5.25
N GLN A 329 29.23 -15.04 -5.23
CA GLN A 329 30.57 -15.23 -5.76
C GLN A 329 31.36 -16.26 -4.93
N LYS A 330 31.33 -16.20 -3.59
CA LYS A 330 31.93 -17.23 -2.71
C LYS A 330 31.29 -18.61 -2.85
N ASN A 331 30.00 -18.70 -3.17
CA ASN A 331 29.33 -19.97 -3.41
C ASN A 331 29.68 -20.57 -4.78
N ASN A 332 29.85 -19.73 -5.81
CA ASN A 332 30.25 -20.15 -7.15
C ASN A 332 31.73 -20.54 -7.27
N GLU A 333 32.60 -19.98 -6.43
CA GLU A 333 34.04 -20.29 -6.40
C GLU A 333 34.38 -21.61 -5.68
N ARG A 334 33.42 -22.24 -4.98
CA ARG A 334 33.63 -23.53 -4.31
C ARG A 334 33.66 -24.66 -5.34
N LYS A 335 34.88 -25.11 -5.64
CA LYS A 335 35.11 -26.30 -6.48
C LYS A 335 34.48 -27.55 -5.84
N PRO A 336 33.98 -28.50 -6.66
CA PRO A 336 33.55 -29.81 -6.16
C PRO A 336 34.67 -30.45 -5.35
N ILE A 337 34.35 -31.00 -4.18
CA ILE A 337 35.32 -31.78 -3.41
C ILE A 337 35.55 -33.09 -4.19
N GLU A 338 36.75 -33.29 -4.73
CA GLU A 338 37.22 -34.55 -5.35
C GLU A 338 37.56 -35.64 -4.29
N GLU A 339 36.93 -35.62 -3.12
CA GLU A 339 37.04 -36.71 -2.15
C GLU A 339 36.07 -37.81 -2.58
N GLU A 340 36.54 -39.07 -2.56
CA GLU A 340 35.81 -40.30 -2.92
C GLU A 340 34.31 -40.15 -2.69
N GLU A 341 33.51 -40.22 -3.77
CA GLU A 341 32.04 -40.09 -3.77
C GLU A 341 31.38 -40.82 -2.57
N GLU A 342 31.95 -41.95 -2.16
CA GLU A 342 31.55 -42.73 -0.98
C GLU A 342 31.59 -41.94 0.35
N LYS A 343 32.58 -41.09 0.58
CA LYS A 343 32.69 -40.23 1.78
C LYS A 343 31.64 -39.13 1.77
N TYR A 344 31.41 -38.51 0.61
CA TYR A 344 30.36 -37.52 0.44
C TYR A 344 28.98 -38.14 0.72
N GLN A 345 28.68 -39.28 0.09
CA GLN A 345 27.41 -39.98 0.29
C GLN A 345 27.22 -40.41 1.76
N SER A 346 28.27 -40.93 2.41
CA SER A 346 28.23 -41.30 3.82
C SER A 346 27.92 -40.10 4.72
N LYS A 347 28.58 -38.96 4.48
CA LYS A 347 28.34 -37.72 5.23
C LYS A 347 26.95 -37.13 4.97
N LEU A 348 26.45 -37.23 3.73
CA LEU A 348 25.08 -36.81 3.39
C LEU A 348 24.03 -37.64 4.14
N ILE A 349 24.22 -38.95 4.23
CA ILE A 349 23.33 -39.85 4.98
C ILE A 349 23.37 -39.50 6.47
N GLU A 350 24.55 -39.26 7.04
CA GLU A 350 24.69 -38.86 8.45
C GLU A 350 23.98 -37.53 8.74
N LEU A 351 24.14 -36.53 7.86
CA LEU A 351 23.51 -35.21 8.04
C LEU A 351 21.99 -35.30 7.89
N LYS A 352 21.46 -36.10 6.95
CA LYS A 352 20.01 -36.33 6.84
C LYS A 352 19.45 -36.99 8.09
N LYS A 353 20.15 -37.98 8.66
CA LYS A 353 19.76 -38.59 9.93
C LYS A 353 19.72 -37.57 11.07
N ARG A 354 20.69 -36.66 11.15
CA ARG A 354 20.71 -35.58 12.15
C ARG A 354 19.54 -34.59 11.96
N VAL A 355 19.11 -34.35 10.71
CA VAL A 355 17.90 -33.56 10.41
C VAL A 355 16.66 -34.28 10.92
N ASP A 356 16.54 -35.60 10.73
CA ASP A 356 15.41 -36.39 11.23
C ASP A 356 15.32 -36.39 12.76
N GLU A 357 16.47 -36.48 13.43
CA GLU A 357 16.59 -36.45 14.89
C GLU A 357 16.33 -35.04 15.48
N SER A 358 16.35 -33.99 14.65
CA SER A 358 16.10 -32.62 15.09
C SER A 358 14.61 -32.41 15.40
N THR A 359 14.34 -31.80 16.54
CA THR A 359 12.97 -31.53 17.03
C THR A 359 12.59 -30.05 16.98
N THR A 360 13.58 -29.18 16.78
CA THR A 360 13.37 -27.74 16.67
C THR A 360 13.87 -27.18 15.33
N PRO A 361 13.27 -26.09 14.82
CA PRO A 361 13.77 -25.43 13.61
C PRO A 361 15.24 -24.99 13.69
N ASP A 362 15.70 -24.57 14.87
CA ASP A 362 17.09 -24.11 15.08
C ASP A 362 18.11 -25.25 15.00
N GLU A 363 17.75 -26.44 15.51
CA GLU A 363 18.56 -27.65 15.37
C GLU A 363 18.71 -28.04 13.90
N VAL A 364 17.61 -28.02 13.13
CA VAL A 364 17.62 -28.28 11.69
C VAL A 364 18.53 -27.27 10.98
N ASN A 365 18.38 -25.98 11.27
CA ASN A 365 19.17 -24.91 10.64
C ASN A 365 20.66 -25.00 10.98
N THR A 366 21.03 -25.56 12.13
CA THR A 366 22.44 -25.73 12.51
C THR A 366 23.17 -26.77 11.63
N VAL A 367 22.45 -27.75 11.07
CA VAL A 367 23.04 -28.80 10.21
C VAL A 367 23.73 -28.22 8.98
N ILE A 368 23.23 -27.10 8.43
CA ILE A 368 23.80 -26.47 7.23
C ILE A 368 25.26 -26.05 7.42
N LYS A 369 25.68 -25.70 8.65
CA LYS A 369 27.06 -25.27 8.97
C LYS A 369 28.08 -26.37 8.68
N SER A 370 27.68 -27.64 8.79
CA SER A 370 28.53 -28.80 8.51
C SER A 370 28.81 -29.02 7.02
N THR A 371 28.11 -28.28 6.16
CA THR A 371 28.26 -28.33 4.69
C THR A 371 29.10 -27.20 4.12
N ASN A 372 29.71 -26.34 4.95
CA ASN A 372 30.47 -25.16 4.50
C ASN A 372 31.58 -25.44 3.48
N SER A 373 32.10 -26.66 3.42
CA SER A 373 33.08 -27.10 2.41
C SER A 373 32.48 -27.61 1.09
N TRP A 374 31.19 -27.94 1.05
CA TRP A 374 30.52 -28.55 -0.11
C TRP A 374 30.23 -27.52 -1.21
N SER A 375 30.14 -27.96 -2.47
CA SER A 375 29.64 -27.14 -3.59
C SER A 375 28.13 -26.89 -3.48
N ALA A 376 27.58 -25.99 -4.29
CA ALA A 376 26.14 -25.73 -4.35
C ALA A 376 25.33 -26.99 -4.69
N ASP A 377 25.78 -27.74 -5.71
CA ASP A 377 25.12 -28.97 -6.17
C ASP A 377 25.13 -30.07 -5.10
N GLN A 378 26.23 -30.20 -4.34
CA GLN A 378 26.34 -31.16 -3.24
C GLN A 378 25.45 -30.80 -2.03
N ARG A 379 25.13 -29.52 -1.83
CA ARG A 379 24.24 -29.09 -0.73
C ARG A 379 22.77 -29.26 -1.05
N GLN A 380 22.39 -29.18 -2.32
CA GLN A 380 21.00 -29.18 -2.75
C GLN A 380 20.17 -30.36 -2.20
N PRO A 381 20.66 -31.62 -2.19
CA PRO A 381 19.90 -32.75 -1.65
C PRO A 381 19.64 -32.66 -0.14
N LEU A 382 20.56 -32.04 0.62
CA LEU A 382 20.39 -31.83 2.05
C LEU A 382 19.42 -30.67 2.32
N LEU A 383 19.54 -29.58 1.58
CA LEU A 383 18.65 -28.41 1.71
C LEU A 383 17.19 -28.78 1.46
N GLN A 384 16.91 -29.54 0.40
CA GLN A 384 15.56 -30.04 0.14
C GLN A 384 15.03 -30.91 1.28
N TYR A 385 15.90 -31.69 1.92
CA TYR A 385 15.53 -32.54 3.05
C TYR A 385 15.23 -31.72 4.32
N MET A 386 16.07 -30.72 4.60
CA MET A 386 15.86 -29.76 5.69
C MET A 386 14.54 -29.01 5.54
N HIS A 387 14.22 -28.51 4.35
CA HIS A 387 12.94 -27.83 4.09
C HIS A 387 11.74 -28.73 4.40
N LYS A 388 11.77 -29.99 3.96
CA LYS A 388 10.70 -30.95 4.29
C LYS A 388 10.55 -31.17 5.79
N ARG A 389 11.67 -31.29 6.53
CA ARG A 389 11.60 -31.46 7.99
C ARG A 389 11.07 -30.21 8.68
N LEU A 390 11.49 -29.02 8.25
CA LEU A 390 10.99 -27.75 8.79
C LEU A 390 9.48 -27.59 8.55
N GLU A 391 8.98 -27.98 7.38
CA GLU A 391 7.56 -28.00 7.06
C GLU A 391 6.78 -28.95 7.99
N VAL A 392 7.32 -30.15 8.25
CA VAL A 392 6.73 -31.09 9.22
C VAL A 392 6.69 -30.49 10.63
N LEU A 393 7.79 -29.87 11.10
CA LEU A 393 7.83 -29.24 12.42
C LEU A 393 6.85 -28.06 12.53
N GLN A 394 6.66 -27.30 11.44
CA GLN A 394 5.67 -26.23 11.38
C GLN A 394 4.24 -26.78 11.49
N ASN A 395 3.94 -27.88 10.79
CA ASN A 395 2.64 -28.54 10.86
C ASN A 395 2.39 -29.16 12.25
N GLU A 396 3.37 -29.83 12.85
CA GLU A 396 3.28 -30.37 14.21
C GLU A 396 3.02 -29.26 15.27
N LYS A 397 3.57 -28.07 15.06
CA LYS A 397 3.30 -26.89 15.90
C LYS A 397 1.86 -26.42 15.74
N ALA A 398 1.35 -26.37 14.51
CA ALA A 398 -0.03 -26.00 14.22
C ALA A 398 -1.05 -26.98 14.82
N ASP A 399 -0.74 -28.28 14.86
CA ASP A 399 -1.60 -29.32 15.44
C ASP A 399 -1.66 -29.26 16.98
N LYS A 400 -0.54 -28.93 17.64
CA LYS A 400 -0.46 -28.87 19.12
C LYS A 400 -0.91 -27.54 19.71
N GLN A 401 -0.79 -26.45 18.94
CA GLN A 401 -1.25 -25.12 19.31
C GLN A 401 -2.03 -24.57 18.11
N PRO A 402 -3.33 -24.91 17.97
CA PRO A 402 -4.17 -24.32 16.94
C PRO A 402 -4.10 -22.80 17.05
N SER A 403 -4.18 -22.10 15.92
CA SER A 403 -4.12 -20.64 15.89
C SER A 403 -5.15 -20.03 16.84
N LEU A 404 -4.88 -18.86 17.40
CA LEU A 404 -5.80 -18.16 18.30
C LEU A 404 -7.19 -18.01 17.65
N MET A 405 -7.24 -17.73 16.36
CA MET A 405 -8.47 -17.74 15.55
C MET A 405 -9.22 -19.07 15.59
N ALA A 406 -8.52 -20.19 15.40
CA ALA A 406 -9.12 -21.52 15.46
C ALA A 406 -9.59 -21.88 16.88
N GLN A 407 -8.88 -21.41 17.91
CA GLN A 407 -9.31 -21.56 19.31
C GLN A 407 -10.60 -20.76 19.58
N ILE A 408 -10.68 -19.53 19.09
CA ILE A 408 -11.88 -18.68 19.19
C ILE A 408 -13.07 -19.34 18.50
N GLN A 409 -12.90 -19.81 17.26
CA GLN A 409 -14.00 -20.44 16.50
C GLN A 409 -14.51 -21.74 17.13
N ASN A 410 -13.64 -22.50 17.79
CA ASN A 410 -13.98 -23.78 18.42
C ASN A 410 -14.22 -23.64 19.94
N ALA A 411 -14.34 -22.43 20.48
CA ALA A 411 -14.56 -22.21 21.90
C ALA A 411 -15.84 -22.93 22.35
N PRO A 412 -15.77 -23.78 23.39
CA PRO A 412 -16.90 -24.64 23.79
C PRO A 412 -18.02 -23.86 24.51
N ASP A 413 -17.68 -22.81 25.26
CA ASP A 413 -18.60 -22.02 26.05
C ASP A 413 -18.15 -20.55 26.14
N LEU A 414 -19.04 -19.71 26.70
CA LEU A 414 -18.80 -18.26 26.83
C LEU A 414 -17.59 -17.97 27.74
N THR A 415 -17.35 -18.80 28.75
CA THR A 415 -16.25 -18.64 29.70
C THR A 415 -14.88 -18.90 29.05
N ALA A 416 -14.78 -19.91 28.20
CA ALA A 416 -13.59 -20.18 27.41
C ALA A 416 -13.36 -19.08 26.35
N LEU A 417 -14.44 -18.55 25.78
CA LEU A 417 -14.36 -17.44 24.83
C LEU A 417 -13.89 -16.13 25.50
N ASP A 418 -14.37 -15.82 26.70
CA ASP A 418 -13.93 -14.65 27.47
C ASP A 418 -12.43 -14.72 27.81
N ALA A 419 -11.91 -15.90 28.14
CA ALA A 419 -10.47 -16.09 28.37
C ALA A 419 -9.65 -15.80 27.09
N LEU A 420 -10.12 -16.26 25.92
CA LEU A 420 -9.47 -16.00 24.64
C LEU A 420 -9.57 -14.52 24.23
N GLU A 421 -10.62 -13.80 24.64
CA GLU A 421 -10.75 -12.35 24.40
C GLU A 421 -9.69 -11.55 25.15
N ILE A 422 -9.34 -11.98 26.37
CA ILE A 422 -8.22 -11.39 27.13
C ILE A 422 -6.90 -11.59 26.37
N ASP A 423 -6.67 -12.79 25.83
CA ASP A 423 -5.47 -13.10 25.04
C ASP A 423 -5.41 -12.28 23.72
N VAL A 424 -6.56 -12.07 23.06
CA VAL A 424 -6.65 -11.17 21.89
C VAL A 424 -6.29 -9.74 22.27
N SER A 425 -6.71 -9.27 23.43
CA SER A 425 -6.44 -7.91 23.93
C SER A 425 -4.95 -7.66 24.19
N ALA A 426 -4.17 -8.72 24.44
CA ALA A 426 -2.73 -8.68 24.60
C ALA A 426 -1.94 -8.78 23.27
N MET A 427 -2.62 -9.00 22.14
CA MET A 427 -2.01 -9.14 20.81
C MET A 427 -1.68 -7.77 20.17
N ASP A 428 -0.92 -7.78 19.07
CA ASP A 428 -0.59 -6.58 18.29
C ASP A 428 -1.86 -5.77 17.91
N PRO A 429 -1.90 -4.45 18.18
CA PRO A 429 -3.06 -3.59 17.91
C PRO A 429 -3.58 -3.64 16.47
N ILE A 430 -2.75 -3.98 15.49
CA ILE A 430 -3.13 -4.11 14.07
C ILE A 430 -3.95 -5.38 13.84
N ALA A 431 -3.65 -6.47 14.57
CA ALA A 431 -4.30 -7.77 14.42
C ALA A 431 -5.52 -7.96 15.34
N GLN A 432 -5.68 -7.12 16.38
CA GLN A 432 -6.82 -7.17 17.31
C GLN A 432 -8.19 -7.04 16.64
N PRO A 433 -8.44 -6.09 15.70
CA PRO A 433 -9.77 -5.90 15.11
C PRO A 433 -10.28 -7.14 14.38
N GLU A 434 -9.38 -7.89 13.73
CA GLU A 434 -9.74 -9.10 13.01
C GLU A 434 -10.11 -10.23 13.98
N MET A 435 -9.33 -10.43 15.04
CA MET A 435 -9.62 -11.46 16.05
C MET A 435 -10.89 -11.16 16.84
N MET A 436 -11.14 -9.89 17.19
CA MET A 436 -12.37 -9.48 17.85
C MET A 436 -13.62 -9.74 17.00
N ARG A 437 -13.50 -9.72 15.66
CA ARG A 437 -14.60 -10.13 14.77
C ARG A 437 -14.96 -11.60 14.93
N TYR A 438 -13.97 -12.48 15.06
CA TYR A 438 -14.21 -13.92 15.32
C TYR A 438 -14.77 -14.15 16.71
N VAL A 439 -14.31 -13.42 17.73
CA VAL A 439 -14.88 -13.47 19.09
C VAL A 439 -16.36 -13.09 19.06
N SER A 440 -16.70 -11.98 18.39
CA SER A 440 -18.07 -11.49 18.28
C SER A 440 -18.99 -12.49 17.56
N SER A 441 -18.49 -13.09 16.47
CA SER A 441 -19.23 -14.13 15.73
C SER A 441 -19.49 -15.36 16.60
N ARG A 442 -18.46 -15.86 17.31
CA ARG A 442 -18.61 -17.04 18.16
C ARG A 442 -19.52 -16.78 19.37
N ARG A 443 -19.43 -15.59 19.96
CA ARG A 443 -20.27 -15.17 21.08
C ARG A 443 -21.76 -15.25 20.70
N ALA A 444 -22.11 -14.73 19.52
CA ALA A 444 -23.47 -14.78 18.99
C ALA A 444 -23.96 -16.23 18.74
N GLU A 445 -23.11 -17.12 18.23
CA GLU A 445 -23.44 -18.54 18.05
C GLU A 445 -23.71 -19.24 19.40
N LEU A 446 -22.86 -18.99 20.40
CA LEU A 446 -23.01 -19.58 21.73
C LEU A 446 -24.27 -19.06 22.43
N GLU A 447 -24.58 -17.76 22.31
CA GLU A 447 -25.82 -17.17 22.84
C GLU A 447 -27.09 -17.71 22.16
N GLN A 448 -27.05 -17.95 20.83
CA GLN A 448 -28.14 -18.60 20.10
C GLN A 448 -28.34 -20.06 20.53
N SER A 449 -27.26 -20.80 20.78
CA SER A 449 -27.34 -22.17 21.28
C SER A 449 -27.86 -22.24 22.74
N ALA A 450 -27.50 -21.27 23.58
CA ALA A 450 -27.98 -21.17 24.96
C ALA A 450 -29.47 -20.82 25.03
N SER A 451 -29.95 -19.92 24.16
CA SER A 451 -31.36 -19.51 24.09
C SER A 451 -32.28 -20.61 23.54
N THR A 452 -31.85 -21.36 22.53
CA THR A 452 -32.62 -22.50 21.99
C THR A 452 -32.75 -23.67 22.98
N SER A 453 -31.86 -23.77 23.95
CA SER A 453 -31.90 -24.80 25.01
C SER A 453 -32.87 -24.50 26.15
N ILE A 454 -33.37 -23.27 26.27
CA ILE A 454 -34.25 -22.83 27.37
C ILE A 454 -35.75 -22.97 27.02
N ASP A 455 -36.09 -22.95 25.73
CA ASP A 455 -37.49 -23.02 25.27
C ASP A 455 -38.07 -24.44 25.19
N GLU A 456 -37.27 -25.50 25.39
CA GLU A 456 -37.74 -26.90 25.31
C GLU A 456 -38.20 -27.47 26.67
N ASP A 457 -38.04 -26.73 27.77
CA ASP A 457 -38.27 -27.21 29.15
C ASP A 457 -39.31 -26.37 29.93
N LEU A 458 -40.36 -25.90 29.23
CA LEU A 458 -41.57 -25.38 29.87
C LEU A 458 -42.78 -26.30 29.59
N PRO A 459 -43.44 -26.86 30.64
CA PRO A 459 -44.53 -27.84 30.51
C PRO A 459 -45.86 -27.29 29.98
#